data_AF-A0AAI9IEK5-F1
#
_entry.id   AF-A0AAI9IEK5-F1
#
_cell.length_a   1.000
_cell.length_b   1.000
_cell.length_c   1.000
_cell.angle_alpha   90.00
_cell.angle_beta   90.00
_cell.angle_gamma   90.00
#
_symmetry.space_group_name_H-M   'P 1'
#
loop_
_entity.id
_entity.type
_entity.pdbx_description
1 polymer ?
#
loop_
_entity_poly.entity_id
_entity_poly.type
_entity_poly.pdbx_seq_one_letter_code
_entity_poly.pdbx_strand_id
1 'polypeptide(L)'
;MSPELNQLRLEQLQAKLSAYADLAKRQVPPRGWLKLIREALGRTQRQQAQRLGISGPTLHKSEQSEADERITLGQLRKLADGLDCELVYALVPRRPLTEVVQEQARAIAREEVAGVAHTMGLEDQRPGAEIVGRQVERRTEELLCGRWSD
;
A
#
# COMPACT_ATOMS: atom_id res chain seq x y z
N MET A 1 5.81 -23.64 -5.16
CA MET A 1 6.76 -22.77 -4.43
C MET A 1 6.74 -23.20 -2.97
N SER A 2 7.90 -23.42 -2.35
CA SER A 2 7.94 -23.84 -0.94
C SER A 2 7.44 -22.72 -0.03
N PRO A 3 6.68 -23.04 1.03
CA PRO A 3 6.12 -22.06 1.97
C PRO A 3 7.19 -21.21 2.65
N GLU A 4 8.33 -21.83 3.00
CA GLU A 4 9.51 -21.16 3.56
C GLU A 4 10.05 -20.05 2.64
N LEU A 5 9.99 -20.25 1.31
CA LEU A 5 10.45 -19.25 0.34
C LEU A 5 9.49 -18.06 0.25
N ASN A 6 8.19 -18.27 0.43
CA ASN A 6 7.20 -17.18 0.44
C ASN A 6 7.35 -16.32 1.69
N GLN A 7 7.55 -16.94 2.85
CA GLN A 7 7.80 -16.22 4.10
C GLN A 7 9.09 -15.38 4.01
N LEU A 8 10.18 -15.97 3.51
CA LEU A 8 11.43 -15.23 3.30
C LEU A 8 11.25 -14.04 2.34
N ARG A 9 10.46 -14.20 1.26
CA ARG A 9 10.15 -13.10 0.34
C ARG A 9 9.37 -11.98 1.02
N LEU A 10 8.43 -12.32 1.88
CA LEU A 10 7.64 -11.35 2.65
C LEU A 10 8.53 -10.54 3.59
N GLU A 11 9.40 -11.21 4.33
CA GLU A 11 10.36 -10.58 5.25
C GLU A 11 11.32 -9.66 4.50
N GLN A 12 11.87 -10.11 3.37
CA GLN A 12 12.74 -9.28 2.53
C GLN A 12 12.00 -8.05 1.96
N LEU A 13 10.75 -8.21 1.54
CA LEU A 13 9.93 -7.10 1.07
C LEU A 13 9.65 -6.11 2.20
N GLN A 14 9.27 -6.60 3.38
CA GLN A 14 9.05 -5.77 4.57
C GLN A 14 10.31 -4.96 4.93
N ALA A 15 11.48 -5.58 4.88
CA ALA A 15 12.76 -4.90 5.15
C ALA A 15 13.10 -3.82 4.11
N LYS A 16 12.75 -4.03 2.83
CA LYS A 16 12.92 -2.99 1.80
C LYS A 16 11.98 -1.82 2.01
N LEU A 17 10.73 -2.08 2.38
CA LEU A 17 9.71 -1.05 2.57
C LEU A 17 9.90 -0.24 3.87
N SER A 18 10.51 -0.83 4.90
CA SER A 18 10.78 -0.13 6.17
C SER A 18 11.73 1.06 5.99
N ALA A 19 12.62 1.02 5.00
CA ALA A 19 13.50 2.14 4.64
C ALA A 19 12.73 3.40 4.20
N TYR A 20 11.49 3.25 3.72
CA TYR A 20 10.62 4.36 3.32
C TYR A 20 9.68 4.83 4.43
N ALA A 21 9.66 4.16 5.59
CA ALA A 21 8.72 4.45 6.68
C ALA A 21 8.86 5.88 7.22
N ASP A 22 10.08 6.41 7.29
CA ASP A 22 10.32 7.77 7.76
C ASP A 22 9.88 8.84 6.75
N LEU A 23 9.87 8.53 5.45
CA LEU A 23 9.35 9.43 4.43
C LEU A 23 7.83 9.56 4.54
N ALA A 24 7.12 8.47 4.88
CA ALA A 24 5.67 8.48 5.06
C ALA A 24 5.20 9.36 6.25
N LYS A 25 6.07 9.64 7.22
CA LYS A 25 5.77 10.52 8.36
C LYS A 25 5.84 12.01 7.98
N ARG A 26 6.46 12.35 6.85
CA ARG A 26 6.62 13.74 6.41
C ARG A 26 5.33 14.22 5.79
N GLN A 27 4.89 15.42 6.19
CA GLN A 27 3.70 16.02 5.62
C GLN A 27 3.99 16.56 4.21
N VAL A 28 3.08 16.27 3.29
CA VAL A 28 3.08 16.89 1.96
C VAL A 28 2.69 18.36 2.12
N PRO A 29 3.39 19.30 1.48
CA PRO A 29 3.05 20.71 1.56
C PRO A 29 1.64 20.99 1.01
N PRO A 30 0.83 21.86 1.63
CA PRO A 30 -0.57 22.08 1.25
C PRO A 30 -0.74 22.75 -0.14
N ARG A 31 0.33 23.35 -0.67
CA ARG A 31 0.36 23.95 -2.01
C ARG A 31 0.95 23.03 -3.07
N GLY A 32 1.30 21.80 -2.68
CA GLY A 32 1.97 20.85 -3.54
C GLY A 32 3.47 21.13 -3.73
N TRP A 33 4.22 20.08 -4.07
CA TRP A 33 5.66 20.17 -4.34
C TRP A 33 5.97 20.96 -5.60
N LEU A 34 5.16 20.81 -6.65
CA LEU A 34 5.44 21.41 -7.95
C LEU A 34 5.49 22.94 -7.86
N LYS A 35 4.48 23.52 -7.21
CA LYS A 35 4.36 24.97 -7.04
C LYS A 35 5.49 25.53 -6.17
N LEU A 36 5.77 24.87 -5.05
CA LEU A 36 6.81 25.33 -4.12
C LEU A 36 8.20 25.29 -4.75
N ILE A 37 8.55 24.20 -5.45
CA ILE A 37 9.85 24.09 -6.13
C ILE A 37 9.95 25.14 -7.24
N ARG A 38 8.90 25.30 -8.05
CA ARG A 38 8.87 26.33 -9.10
C ARG A 38 9.10 27.74 -8.54
N GLU A 39 8.42 28.08 -7.44
CA GLU A 39 8.55 29.37 -6.77
C GLU A 39 9.94 29.57 -6.15
N ALA A 40 10.50 28.53 -5.52
CA ALA A 40 11.86 28.54 -4.98
C ALA A 40 12.93 28.73 -6.07
N LEU A 41 12.69 28.21 -7.28
CA LEU A 41 13.53 28.42 -8.46
C LEU A 41 13.33 29.80 -9.12
N GLY A 42 12.45 30.65 -8.57
CA GLY A 42 12.18 32.00 -9.10
C GLY A 42 11.43 32.00 -10.44
N ARG A 43 10.75 30.91 -10.80
CA ARG A 43 10.08 30.77 -12.10
C ARG A 43 8.60 31.11 -12.00
N THR A 44 8.12 31.94 -12.94
CA THR A 44 6.69 32.18 -13.10
C THR A 44 5.98 30.98 -13.73
N GLN A 45 4.66 30.87 -13.55
CA GLN A 45 3.85 29.83 -14.21
C GLN A 45 3.99 29.89 -15.74
N ARG A 46 4.05 31.08 -16.34
CA ARG A 46 4.22 31.22 -17.80
C ARG A 46 5.56 30.67 -18.28
N GLN A 47 6.65 31.02 -17.60
CA GLN A 47 8.00 30.55 -17.95
C GLN A 47 8.12 29.03 -17.80
N GLN A 48 7.60 28.47 -16.70
CA GLN A 48 7.65 27.03 -16.48
C GLN A 48 6.78 26.26 -17.48
N ALA A 49 5.58 26.78 -17.80
CA ALA A 49 4.70 26.19 -18.79
C ALA A 49 5.33 26.17 -20.20
N GLN A 50 6.01 27.27 -20.57
CA GLN A 50 6.75 27.36 -21.84
C GLN A 50 7.87 26.32 -21.91
N ARG A 51 8.63 26.10 -20.83
CA ARG A 51 9.69 25.06 -20.78
C ARG A 51 9.12 23.64 -20.93
N LEU A 52 7.93 23.42 -20.39
CA LEU A 52 7.21 22.14 -20.46
C LEU A 52 6.43 21.95 -21.78
N GLY A 53 6.38 22.97 -22.65
CA GLY A 53 5.59 22.92 -23.88
C GLY A 53 4.08 22.88 -23.65
N ILE A 54 3.60 23.37 -22.50
CA ILE A 54 2.17 23.39 -22.14
C ILE A 54 1.67 24.83 -21.93
N SER A 55 0.36 25.01 -21.89
CA SER A 55 -0.24 26.33 -21.60
C SER A 55 -0.10 26.69 -20.11
N GLY A 56 0.01 28.00 -19.81
CA GLY A 56 0.00 28.50 -18.43
C GLY A 56 -1.20 28.03 -17.60
N PRO A 57 -2.44 28.09 -18.12
CA PRO A 57 -3.61 27.53 -17.45
C PRO A 57 -3.52 26.01 -17.19
N THR A 58 -2.93 25.25 -18.11
CA THR A 58 -2.71 23.80 -17.92
C THR A 58 -1.75 23.53 -16.77
N LEU A 59 -0.64 24.29 -16.68
CA LEU A 59 0.30 24.17 -15.56
C LEU A 59 -0.39 24.54 -14.24
N HIS A 60 -1.13 25.65 -14.21
CA HIS A 60 -1.87 26.09 -13.02
C HIS A 60 -2.84 25.02 -12.52
N LYS A 61 -3.64 24.43 -13.42
CA LYS A 61 -4.53 23.32 -13.09
C LYS A 61 -3.77 22.08 -12.61
N SER A 62 -2.59 21.81 -13.17
CA SER A 62 -1.78 20.66 -12.77
C SER A 62 -1.19 20.83 -11.37
N GLU A 63 -0.71 22.03 -11.04
CA GLU A 63 -0.25 22.38 -9.68
C GLU A 63 -1.39 22.25 -8.67
N GLN A 64 -2.58 22.76 -9.00
CA GLN A 64 -3.76 22.59 -8.14
C GLN A 64 -4.16 21.12 -7.99
N SER A 65 -4.12 20.35 -9.08
CA SER A 65 -4.46 18.92 -9.05
C SER A 65 -3.48 18.11 -8.22
N GLU A 66 -2.20 18.51 -8.15
CA GLU A 66 -1.22 17.88 -7.25
C GLU A 66 -1.50 18.20 -5.78
N ALA A 67 -1.76 19.47 -5.47
CA ALA A 67 -2.16 19.88 -4.11
C ALA A 67 -3.45 19.19 -3.64
N ASP A 68 -4.37 18.91 -4.57
CA ASP A 68 -5.63 18.20 -4.31
C ASP A 68 -5.51 16.66 -4.38
N GLU A 69 -4.32 16.11 -4.59
CA GLU A 69 -4.06 14.66 -4.75
C GLU A 69 -4.81 13.99 -5.94
N ARG A 70 -5.21 14.77 -6.95
CA ARG A 70 -5.94 14.29 -8.15
C ARG A 70 -5.06 14.09 -9.38
N ILE A 71 -3.78 14.46 -9.29
CA ILE A 71 -2.85 14.33 -10.41
C ILE A 71 -2.47 12.87 -10.66
N THR A 72 -2.33 12.49 -11.94
CA THR A 72 -1.81 11.17 -12.29
C THR A 72 -0.29 11.11 -12.07
N LEU A 73 0.24 9.95 -11.67
CA LEU A 73 1.69 9.76 -11.49
C LEU A 73 2.48 10.06 -12.77
N GLY A 74 1.93 9.71 -13.94
CA GLY A 74 2.56 9.99 -15.22
C GLY A 74 2.67 11.49 -15.52
N GLN A 75 1.65 12.28 -15.18
CA GLN A 75 1.68 13.73 -15.34
C GLN A 75 2.61 14.39 -14.32
N LEU A 76 2.59 13.93 -13.07
CA LEU A 76 3.49 14.42 -12.03
C LEU A 76 4.96 14.21 -12.43
N ARG A 77 5.30 13.04 -12.99
CA ARG A 77 6.64 12.73 -13.48
C ARG A 77 7.10 13.71 -14.56
N LYS A 78 6.28 13.94 -15.59
CA LYS A 78 6.58 14.90 -16.67
C LYS A 78 6.82 16.32 -16.14
N LEU A 79 6.05 16.74 -15.13
CA LEU A 79 6.19 18.08 -14.54
C LEU A 79 7.43 18.18 -13.66
N ALA A 80 7.77 17.11 -12.93
CA ALA A 80 9.00 17.01 -12.16
C ALA A 80 10.23 17.08 -13.06
N ASP A 81 10.23 16.38 -14.21
CA ASP A 81 11.32 16.42 -15.18
C ASP A 81 11.60 17.86 -15.67
N GLY A 82 10.56 18.66 -15.91
CA GLY A 82 10.73 20.07 -16.30
C GLY A 82 11.19 21.00 -15.18
N LEU A 83 11.14 20.55 -13.93
CA LEU A 83 11.72 21.19 -12.76
C LEU A 83 13.12 20.65 -12.42
N ASP A 84 13.68 19.77 -13.25
CA ASP A 84 14.94 19.07 -12.99
C ASP A 84 14.89 18.26 -11.68
N CYS A 85 13.74 17.61 -11.45
CA CYS A 85 13.43 16.83 -10.26
C CYS A 85 13.01 15.41 -10.66
N GLU A 86 13.47 14.42 -9.91
CA GLU A 86 13.04 13.03 -10.11
C GLU A 86 11.84 12.69 -9.20
N LEU A 87 10.77 12.13 -9.80
CA LEU A 87 9.64 11.63 -9.03
C LEU A 87 9.95 10.22 -8.46
N VAL A 88 10.20 10.16 -7.16
CA VAL A 88 10.28 8.92 -6.39
C VAL A 88 8.90 8.61 -5.79
N TYR A 89 8.38 7.41 -6.07
CA TYR A 89 7.10 6.92 -5.53
C TYR A 89 7.32 5.60 -4.80
N ALA A 90 6.74 5.48 -3.60
CA ALA A 90 6.80 4.27 -2.79
C ALA A 90 5.44 4.03 -2.11
N LEU A 91 5.07 2.76 -1.99
CA LEU A 91 3.95 2.32 -1.16
C LEU A 91 4.50 1.87 0.19
N VAL A 92 4.13 2.58 1.25
CA VAL A 92 4.57 2.26 2.62
C VAL A 92 3.40 1.57 3.35
N PRO A 93 3.58 0.32 3.81
CA PRO A 93 2.56 -0.37 4.61
C PRO A 93 2.28 0.40 5.90
N ARG A 94 0.99 0.55 6.26
CA ARG A 94 0.56 1.17 7.53
C ARG A 94 0.91 0.31 8.75
N ARG A 95 1.13 -0.99 8.51
CA ARG A 95 1.50 -2.03 9.47
C ARG A 95 2.36 -3.08 8.76
N PRO A 96 3.14 -3.91 9.49
CA PRO A 96 3.96 -4.95 8.89
C PRO A 96 3.16 -5.88 7.97
N LEU A 97 3.72 -6.22 6.81
CA LEU A 97 3.08 -7.12 5.85
C LEU A 97 2.90 -8.53 6.42
N THR A 98 3.77 -8.95 7.35
CA THR A 98 3.64 -10.19 8.12
C THR A 98 2.33 -10.23 8.92
N GLU A 99 1.97 -9.12 9.57
CA GLU A 99 0.70 -9.01 10.30
C GLU A 99 -0.50 -9.03 9.34
N VAL A 100 -0.40 -8.34 8.20
CA VAL A 100 -1.47 -8.32 7.18
C VAL A 100 -1.80 -9.74 6.73
N VAL A 101 -0.77 -10.51 6.41
CA VAL A 101 -0.89 -11.91 6.02
C VAL A 101 -1.50 -12.74 7.15
N GLN A 102 -0.95 -12.62 8.36
CA GLN A 102 -1.39 -13.44 9.48
C GLN A 102 -2.87 -13.23 9.77
N GLU A 103 -3.34 -11.99 9.70
CA GLU A 103 -4.77 -11.69 9.83
C GLU A 103 -5.61 -12.26 8.70
N GLN A 104 -5.12 -12.22 7.46
CA GLN A 104 -5.81 -12.81 6.32
C GLN A 104 -5.93 -14.33 6.48
N ALA A 105 -4.85 -15.01 6.89
CA ALA A 105 -4.87 -16.43 7.19
C ALA A 105 -5.85 -16.76 8.33
N ARG A 106 -5.89 -15.94 9.39
CA ARG A 106 -6.86 -16.10 10.48
C ARG A 106 -8.30 -15.89 10.01
N ALA A 107 -8.55 -14.92 9.14
CA ALA A 107 -9.89 -14.66 8.62
C ALA A 107 -10.41 -15.85 7.81
N ILE A 108 -9.58 -16.40 6.92
CA ILE A 108 -9.91 -17.60 6.13
C ILE A 108 -10.13 -18.80 7.06
N ALA A 109 -9.22 -19.04 8.02
CA ALA A 109 -9.36 -20.13 8.98
C ALA A 109 -10.66 -20.03 9.81
N ARG A 110 -11.07 -18.82 10.20
CA ARG A 110 -12.35 -18.61 10.90
C ARG A 110 -13.54 -18.95 10.03
N GLU A 111 -13.53 -18.56 8.75
CA GLU A 111 -14.62 -18.86 7.82
C GLU A 111 -14.74 -20.36 7.57
N GLU A 112 -13.62 -21.04 7.32
CA GLU A 112 -13.59 -22.50 7.13
C GLU A 112 -14.08 -23.25 8.37
N VAL A 113 -13.57 -22.91 9.55
CA VAL A 113 -13.96 -23.56 10.81
C VAL A 113 -15.42 -23.24 11.17
N ALA A 114 -15.90 -22.01 10.91
CA ALA A 114 -17.30 -21.66 11.12
C ALA A 114 -18.24 -22.47 10.23
N GLY A 115 -17.88 -22.69 8.96
CA GLY A 115 -18.64 -23.56 8.05
C GLY A 115 -18.74 -24.99 8.58
N VAL A 116 -17.62 -25.57 9.01
CA VAL A 116 -17.58 -26.93 9.57
C VAL A 116 -18.35 -27.03 10.89
N ALA A 117 -18.17 -26.07 11.80
CA ALA A 117 -18.89 -26.04 13.08
C ALA A 117 -20.40 -25.86 12.91
N HIS A 118 -20.83 -25.17 11.85
CA HIS A 118 -22.24 -25.05 11.49
C HIS A 118 -22.82 -26.41 11.06
N THR A 119 -22.13 -27.14 10.18
CA THR A 119 -22.53 -28.49 9.74
C THR A 119 -22.55 -29.48 10.90
N MET A 120 -21.50 -29.52 11.74
CA MET A 120 -21.46 -30.39 12.93
C MET A 120 -22.55 -30.04 13.95
N GLY A 121 -22.97 -28.78 14.00
CA GLY A 121 -24.08 -28.35 14.85
C GLY A 121 -25.47 -28.80 14.36
N LEU A 122 -25.61 -29.14 13.07
CA LEU A 122 -26.81 -29.80 12.54
C LEU A 122 -26.80 -31.31 12.85
N GLU A 123 -25.63 -31.88 13.14
CA GLU A 123 -25.41 -33.28 13.53
C GLU A 123 -25.41 -33.49 15.07
N ASP A 124 -25.88 -32.50 15.83
CA ASP A 124 -25.93 -32.47 17.32
C ASP A 124 -24.55 -32.60 18.01
N GLN A 125 -23.48 -32.19 17.30
CA GLN A 125 -22.09 -32.27 17.78
C GLN A 125 -21.42 -30.89 17.76
N ARG A 126 -22.00 -29.90 18.47
CA ARG A 126 -21.37 -28.57 18.56
C ARG A 126 -20.12 -28.59 19.46
N PRO A 127 -18.92 -28.27 18.93
CA PRO A 127 -17.75 -28.06 19.77
C PRO A 127 -17.87 -26.77 20.59
N GLY A 128 -17.28 -26.77 21.80
CA GLY A 128 -17.19 -25.57 22.64
C GLY A 128 -16.32 -24.48 22.01
N ALA A 129 -16.56 -23.22 22.37
CA ALA A 129 -15.88 -22.05 21.78
C ALA A 129 -14.34 -22.12 21.86
N GLU A 130 -13.78 -22.69 22.92
CA GLU A 130 -12.32 -22.88 23.07
C GLU A 130 -11.73 -23.91 22.08
N ILE A 131 -12.52 -24.91 21.69
CA ILE A 131 -12.11 -25.91 20.70
C ILE A 131 -12.11 -25.29 19.30
N VAL A 132 -13.16 -24.52 18.99
CA VAL A 132 -13.26 -23.74 17.74
C VAL A 132 -12.08 -22.77 17.62
N GLY A 133 -11.75 -22.03 18.69
CA GLY A 133 -10.60 -21.12 18.71
C GLY A 133 -9.27 -21.83 18.42
N ARG A 134 -9.02 -22.98 19.04
CA ARG A 134 -7.81 -23.79 18.78
C ARG A 134 -7.76 -24.33 17.35
N GLN A 135 -8.89 -24.72 16.78
CA GLN A 135 -8.97 -25.18 15.39
C GLN A 135 -8.66 -24.04 14.41
N VAL A 136 -9.15 -22.83 14.68
CA VAL A 136 -8.83 -21.64 13.89
C VAL A 136 -7.34 -21.33 13.91
N GLU A 137 -6.68 -21.32 15.08
CA GLU A 137 -5.24 -21.04 15.14
C GLU A 137 -4.42 -22.14 14.45
N ARG A 138 -4.75 -23.43 14.66
CA ARG A 138 -4.08 -24.52 13.95
C ARG A 138 -4.23 -24.39 12.43
N ARG A 139 -5.44 -24.06 11.96
CA ARG A 139 -5.71 -23.88 10.54
C ARG A 139 -5.00 -22.65 9.96
N THR A 140 -4.88 -21.58 10.75
CA THR A 140 -4.08 -20.40 10.41
C THR A 140 -2.62 -20.77 10.18
N GLU A 141 -2.02 -21.53 11.10
CA GLU A 141 -0.63 -22.00 10.98
C GLU A 141 -0.44 -22.88 9.73
N GLU A 142 -1.39 -23.79 9.45
CA GLU A 142 -1.39 -24.60 8.22
C GLU A 142 -1.44 -23.73 6.95
N LEU A 143 -2.26 -22.67 6.93
CA LEU A 143 -2.35 -21.74 5.81
C LEU A 143 -1.06 -20.93 5.62
N LEU A 144 -0.44 -20.50 6.72
CA LEU A 144 0.84 -19.79 6.68
C LEU A 144 1.98 -20.68 6.17
N CYS A 145 1.98 -21.95 6.56
CA CYS A 145 2.94 -22.98 6.11
C CYS A 145 2.54 -23.67 4.79
N GLY A 146 1.40 -23.35 4.20
CA GLY A 146 0.88 -23.96 2.97
C GLY A 146 1.28 -23.20 1.70
N ARG A 147 0.95 -23.75 0.52
CA ARG A 147 1.00 -22.96 -0.73
C ARG A 147 -0.01 -21.84 -0.60
N TRP A 148 0.48 -20.61 -0.52
CA TRP A 148 -0.37 -19.45 -0.70
C TRP A 148 -0.73 -19.42 -2.18
N SER A 149 -2.03 -19.55 -2.45
CA SER A 149 -2.66 -19.57 -3.77
C SER A 149 -2.63 -20.94 -4.48
N ASP A 150 -3.81 -21.53 -4.63
CA ASP A 150 -4.24 -22.15 -5.88
C ASP A 150 -4.63 -21.05 -6.89
#